data_AF-A0A9D7VNQ2-F1
#
_entry.id   AF-A0A9D7VNQ2-F1
#
_cell.length_a   1.000
_cell.length_b   1.000
_cell.length_c   1.000
_cell.angle_alpha   90.00
_cell.angle_beta   90.00
_cell.angle_gamma   90.00
#
_symmetry.space_group_name_H-M   'P 1'
#
loop_
_entity.id
_entity.type
_entity.pdbx_description
1 polymer ?
#
loop_
_entity_poly.entity_id
_entity_poly.type
_entity_poly.pdbx_seq_one_letter_code
_entity_poly.pdbx_strand_id
1 'polypeptide(L)'
;MNERTYANYERGDNEPDLTFLTRLIELEAVSAQWLITGEGEMREPVILAEKALSTNQIRKLIWNIAATFWEELPSRTKSFDVADQFVEMFDYLISRQNVKDDAASEVIHFGVERLKRTSGRDDS
;
A
#
# COMPACT_ATOMS: atom_id res chain seq x y z
N MET A 1 0.06 26.51 -11.77
CA MET A 1 1.30 27.31 -11.87
C MET A 1 1.15 28.26 -13.05
N ASN A 2 1.66 29.50 -12.99
CA ASN A 2 1.41 30.51 -14.03
C ASN A 2 2.55 30.53 -15.05
N GLU A 3 2.21 30.61 -16.34
CA GLU A 3 3.14 30.54 -17.49
C GLU A 3 4.24 31.61 -17.42
N ARG A 4 3.91 32.77 -16.84
CA ARG A 4 4.83 33.87 -16.59
C ARG A 4 5.99 33.52 -15.66
N THR A 5 5.79 32.59 -14.72
CA THR A 5 6.84 32.16 -13.78
C THR A 5 7.89 31.30 -14.48
N TYR A 6 7.46 30.39 -15.36
CA TYR A 6 8.37 29.58 -16.18
C TYR A 6 9.21 30.45 -17.12
N ALA A 7 8.57 31.40 -17.80
CA ALA A 7 9.26 32.30 -18.71
C ALA A 7 10.30 33.20 -18.03
N ASN A 8 10.18 33.45 -16.72
CA ASN A 8 11.20 34.18 -15.96
C ASN A 8 12.39 33.29 -15.59
N TYR A 9 12.16 32.00 -15.31
CA TYR A 9 13.23 31.03 -15.03
C TYR A 9 14.05 30.74 -16.29
N GLU A 10 13.41 30.55 -17.44
CA GLU A 10 14.10 30.31 -18.72
C GLU A 10 15.01 31.48 -19.15
N ARG A 11 14.66 32.71 -18.75
CA ARG A 11 15.44 33.92 -19.02
C ARG A 11 16.55 34.18 -18.01
N GLY A 12 16.62 33.43 -16.91
CA GLY A 12 17.56 33.67 -15.82
C GLY A 12 17.23 34.90 -14.96
N ASP A 13 16.03 35.45 -15.10
CA ASP A 13 15.59 36.64 -14.35
C ASP A 13 15.28 36.33 -12.89
N ASN A 14 15.00 35.06 -12.58
CA ASN A 14 14.84 34.53 -11.23
C ASN A 14 15.32 33.08 -11.19
N GLU A 15 15.94 32.69 -10.07
CA GLU A 15 16.23 31.28 -9.81
C GLU A 15 15.11 30.66 -8.96
N PRO A 16 14.67 29.42 -9.27
CA PRO A 16 13.76 28.69 -8.41
C PRO A 16 14.40 28.41 -7.05
N ASP A 17 13.66 28.62 -5.96
CA ASP A 17 14.16 28.31 -4.62
C ASP A 17 14.23 26.78 -4.37
N LEU A 18 14.98 26.39 -3.34
CA LEU A 18 15.18 24.98 -2.98
C LEU A 18 13.86 24.27 -2.63
N THR A 19 12.89 24.98 -2.05
CA THR A 19 11.59 24.41 -1.67
C THR A 19 10.78 24.08 -2.92
N PHE A 20 10.83 24.93 -3.92
CA PHE A 20 10.21 24.74 -5.22
C PHE A 20 10.86 23.59 -5.98
N LEU A 21 12.19 23.54 -6.04
CA LEU A 21 12.93 22.44 -6.69
C LEU A 21 12.61 21.10 -6.04
N THR A 22 12.57 21.05 -4.70
CA THR A 22 12.21 19.83 -3.96
C THR A 22 10.79 19.37 -4.30
N ARG A 23 9.82 20.30 -4.36
CA ARG A 23 8.45 19.97 -4.78
C ARG A 23 8.37 19.45 -6.21
N LEU A 24 9.16 20.02 -7.11
CA LEU A 24 9.18 19.58 -8.51
C LEU A 24 9.75 18.16 -8.65
N ILE A 25 10.81 17.86 -7.90
CA ILE A 25 11.41 16.52 -7.82
C ILE A 25 10.38 15.51 -7.27
N GLU A 26 9.67 15.85 -6.19
CA GLU A 26 8.71 14.95 -5.54
C GLU A 26 7.41 14.74 -6.33
N LEU A 27 6.85 15.81 -6.93
CA LEU A 27 5.55 15.75 -7.60
C LEU A 27 5.65 15.24 -9.03
N GLU A 28 6.71 15.62 -9.75
CA GLU A 28 6.83 15.37 -11.19
C GLU A 28 7.89 14.29 -11.51
N ALA A 29 8.50 13.69 -10.48
CA ALA A 29 9.56 12.67 -10.60
C ALA A 29 10.72 13.11 -11.50
N VAL A 30 11.06 14.39 -11.44
CA VAL A 30 12.13 15.00 -12.23
C VAL A 30 13.46 14.84 -11.49
N SER A 31 14.53 14.47 -12.22
CA SER A 31 15.85 14.29 -11.60
C SER A 31 16.42 15.61 -11.09
N ALA A 32 16.91 15.60 -9.85
CA ALA A 32 17.62 16.74 -9.28
C ALA A 32 18.88 17.08 -10.08
N GLN A 33 19.59 16.07 -10.58
CA GLN A 33 20.79 16.24 -11.38
C GLN A 33 20.47 16.99 -12.68
N TRP A 34 19.42 16.55 -13.39
CA TRP A 34 18.97 17.21 -14.61
C TRP A 34 18.49 18.65 -14.34
N LEU A 35 17.78 18.89 -13.24
CA LEU A 35 17.32 20.25 -12.89
C LEU A 35 18.46 21.22 -12.64
N ILE A 36 19.56 20.75 -12.06
CA ILE A 36 20.70 21.60 -11.69
C ILE A 36 21.67 21.77 -12.86
N THR A 37 21.87 20.74 -13.67
CA THR A 37 22.95 20.70 -14.67
C THR A 37 22.45 20.69 -16.12
N GLY A 38 21.18 20.35 -16.36
CA GLY A 38 20.64 20.08 -17.69
C GLY A 38 21.16 18.78 -18.32
N GLU A 39 22.00 18.03 -17.60
CA GLU A 39 22.63 16.80 -18.09
C GLU A 39 21.95 15.56 -17.51
N GLY A 40 21.93 14.47 -18.29
CA GLY A 40 21.30 13.21 -17.93
C GLY A 40 19.82 13.13 -18.29
N GLU A 41 19.13 12.12 -17.76
CA GLU A 41 17.71 11.91 -18.00
C GLU A 41 16.86 12.89 -17.18
N MET A 42 15.93 13.59 -17.83
CA MET A 42 15.03 14.55 -17.19
C MET A 42 14.17 13.88 -16.10
N ARG A 43 13.74 12.65 -16.36
CA ARG A 43 12.94 11.87 -15.45
C ARG A 43 13.80 10.73 -14.95
N GLU A 44 13.85 10.57 -13.64
CA GLU A 44 14.38 9.33 -13.12
C GLU A 44 13.41 8.22 -13.54
N PRO A 45 13.90 7.05 -14.00
CA PRO A 45 13.03 5.91 -14.15
C PRO A 45 12.29 5.78 -12.82
N VAL A 46 10.97 5.63 -12.87
CA VAL A 46 10.18 5.31 -11.68
C VAL A 46 10.67 3.94 -11.25
N ILE A 47 11.75 3.93 -10.48
CA ILE A 47 12.03 2.89 -9.54
C ILE A 47 10.83 3.07 -8.63
N LEU A 48 9.81 2.23 -8.81
CA LEU A 48 8.93 1.89 -7.72
C LEU A 48 9.91 1.45 -6.65
N ALA A 49 10.32 2.39 -5.81
CA ALA A 49 10.94 2.06 -4.56
C ALA A 49 9.83 1.24 -3.94
N GLU A 50 9.98 -0.08 -4.03
CA GLU A 50 9.20 -1.04 -3.29
C GLU A 50 9.44 -0.66 -1.85
N LYS A 51 8.69 0.33 -1.37
CA LYS A 51 8.68 0.72 0.01
C LYS A 51 7.95 -0.44 0.63
N ALA A 52 8.72 -1.48 0.94
CA ALA A 52 8.23 -2.74 1.44
C ALA A 52 7.23 -2.38 2.53
N LEU A 53 5.95 -2.67 2.27
CA LEU A 53 4.90 -2.30 3.19
C LEU A 53 5.23 -2.99 4.51
N SER A 54 5.26 -2.22 5.60
CA SER A 54 5.38 -2.85 6.91
C SER A 54 4.22 -3.80 7.12
N THR A 55 4.43 -4.87 7.87
CA THR A 55 3.38 -5.85 8.20
C THR A 55 2.11 -5.17 8.72
N ASN A 56 2.25 -4.08 9.48
CA ASN A 56 1.13 -3.31 10.00
C ASN A 56 0.34 -2.58 8.89
N GLN A 57 1.00 -2.06 7.86
CA GLN A 57 0.33 -1.48 6.70
C GLN A 57 -0.41 -2.55 5.89
N ILE A 58 0.19 -3.73 5.73
CA ILE A 58 -0.45 -4.86 5.04
C ILE A 58 -1.71 -5.31 5.77
N ARG A 59 -1.66 -5.46 7.12
CA ARG A 59 -2.85 -5.76 7.94
C ARG A 59 -3.98 -4.77 7.72
N LYS A 60 -3.68 -3.47 7.73
CA LYS A 60 -4.67 -2.41 7.52
C LYS A 60 -5.31 -2.49 6.12
N LEU A 61 -4.52 -2.79 5.10
CA LEU A 61 -5.03 -2.97 3.74
C LEU A 61 -5.97 -4.19 3.66
N ILE A 62 -5.54 -5.32 4.21
CA ILE A 62 -6.35 -6.56 4.27
C ILE A 62 -7.68 -6.29 4.98
N TRP A 63 -7.63 -5.64 6.15
CA TRP A 63 -8.81 -5.29 6.91
C TRP A 63 -9.74 -4.36 6.12
N ASN A 64 -9.21 -3.30 5.50
CA ASN A 64 -10.02 -2.35 4.72
C ASN A 64 -10.69 -3.03 3.53
N ILE A 65 -9.97 -3.91 2.82
CA ILE A 65 -10.52 -4.66 1.69
C ILE A 65 -11.64 -5.59 2.20
N ALA A 66 -11.36 -6.41 3.20
CA ALA A 66 -12.34 -7.37 3.73
C ALA A 66 -13.58 -6.68 4.34
N ALA A 67 -13.40 -5.56 5.04
CA ALA A 67 -14.50 -4.76 5.58
C ALA A 67 -15.29 -4.02 4.49
N THR A 68 -14.72 -3.77 3.31
CA THR A 68 -15.40 -3.09 2.19
C THR A 68 -16.20 -4.07 1.36
N PHE A 69 -15.65 -5.25 1.07
CA PHE A 69 -16.26 -6.25 0.18
C PHE A 69 -17.09 -7.31 0.93
N TRP A 70 -17.41 -7.07 2.21
CA TRP A 70 -18.13 -8.05 3.04
C TRP A 70 -19.55 -8.35 2.53
N GLU A 71 -20.22 -7.38 1.87
CA GLU A 71 -21.58 -7.53 1.33
C GLU A 71 -21.63 -8.46 0.10
N GLU A 72 -20.50 -8.66 -0.58
CA GLU A 72 -20.38 -9.58 -1.71
C GLU A 72 -20.18 -11.04 -1.26
N LEU A 73 -19.97 -11.27 0.04
CA LEU A 73 -19.85 -12.61 0.60
C LEU A 73 -21.24 -13.20 0.90
N PRO A 74 -21.45 -14.51 0.70
CA PRO A 74 -22.76 -15.17 0.92
C PRO A 74 -23.27 -15.22 2.38
N SER A 75 -22.73 -14.43 3.32
CA SER A 75 -22.94 -14.61 4.75
C SER A 75 -23.62 -13.43 5.44
N ARG A 76 -24.51 -13.70 6.41
CA ARG A 76 -25.06 -12.73 7.39
C ARG A 76 -24.04 -12.31 8.46
N THR A 77 -22.73 -12.37 8.16
CA THR A 77 -21.66 -12.02 9.10
C THR A 77 -21.43 -10.51 9.09
N LYS A 78 -21.15 -9.91 10.24
CA LYS A 78 -20.85 -8.47 10.30
C LYS A 78 -19.49 -8.20 9.64
N SER A 79 -19.38 -7.08 8.93
CA SER A 79 -18.18 -6.68 8.17
C SER A 79 -16.88 -6.75 8.98
N PHE A 80 -16.93 -6.34 10.25
CA PHE A 80 -15.79 -6.34 11.16
C PHE A 80 -15.27 -7.74 11.48
N ASP A 81 -16.18 -8.70 11.71
CA ASP A 81 -15.79 -10.07 12.06
C ASP A 81 -15.08 -10.76 10.89
N VAL A 82 -15.50 -10.46 9.65
CA VAL A 82 -14.84 -10.94 8.43
C VAL A 82 -13.45 -10.29 8.29
N ALA A 83 -13.36 -8.98 8.48
CA ALA A 83 -12.09 -8.27 8.35
C ALA A 83 -11.04 -8.74 9.37
N ASP A 84 -11.45 -8.94 10.63
CA ASP A 84 -10.60 -9.46 11.68
C ASP A 84 -10.13 -10.89 11.36
N GLN A 85 -11.02 -11.75 10.84
CA GLN A 85 -10.67 -13.10 10.42
C GLN A 85 -9.58 -13.12 9.33
N PHE A 86 -9.66 -12.21 8.35
CA PHE A 86 -8.65 -12.10 7.30
C PHE A 86 -7.28 -11.63 7.83
N VAL A 87 -7.27 -10.67 8.76
CA VAL A 87 -6.03 -10.21 9.41
C VAL A 87 -5.38 -11.34 10.20
N GLU A 88 -6.16 -12.15 10.92
CA GLU A 88 -5.64 -13.27 11.69
C GLU A 88 -5.09 -14.40 10.82
N MET A 89 -5.74 -14.68 9.70
CA MET A 89 -5.23 -15.63 8.70
C MET A 89 -3.89 -15.15 8.11
N PHE A 90 -3.77 -13.85 7.87
CA PHE A 90 -2.50 -13.24 7.46
C PHE A 90 -1.42 -13.32 8.56
N ASP A 91 -1.78 -13.02 9.81
CA ASP A 91 -0.86 -13.15 10.95
C ASP A 91 -0.38 -14.58 11.15
N TYR A 92 -1.26 -15.56 10.95
CA TYR A 92 -0.90 -16.96 10.97
C TYR A 92 0.10 -17.33 9.87
N LEU A 93 -0.11 -16.83 8.64
CA LEU A 93 0.81 -17.04 7.52
C LEU A 93 2.21 -16.51 7.80
N ILE A 94 2.33 -15.26 8.23
CA ILE A 94 3.64 -14.63 8.46
C ILE A 94 4.34 -15.16 9.72
N SER A 95 3.59 -15.73 10.67
CA SER A 95 4.17 -16.39 11.85
C SER A 95 4.91 -17.69 11.50
N ARG A 96 4.66 -18.25 10.32
CA ARG A 96 5.34 -19.45 9.84
C ARG A 96 6.68 -19.04 9.22
N GLN A 97 7.76 -19.55 9.81
CA GLN A 97 9.15 -19.32 9.40
C GLN A 97 9.47 -19.74 7.95
N ASN A 98 8.57 -20.46 7.27
CA ASN A 98 8.78 -20.97 5.92
C ASN A 98 7.44 -21.03 5.18
N VAL A 99 7.03 -19.91 4.56
CA VAL A 99 5.83 -19.84 3.73
C VAL A 99 6.13 -20.59 2.43
N LYS A 100 5.73 -21.85 2.38
CA LYS A 100 5.70 -22.65 1.15
C LYS A 100 4.33 -22.53 0.50
N ASP A 101 4.22 -22.83 -0.80
CA ASP A 101 2.96 -22.69 -1.57
C ASP A 101 1.79 -23.53 -1.00
N ASP A 102 2.07 -24.57 -0.21
CA ASP A 102 1.10 -25.39 0.51
C ASP A 102 0.51 -24.72 1.77
N ALA A 103 1.11 -23.63 2.26
CA ALA A 103 0.65 -22.90 3.44
C ALA A 103 -0.76 -22.30 3.25
N ALA A 104 -1.17 -21.99 2.01
CA ALA A 104 -2.50 -21.46 1.71
C ALA A 104 -3.62 -22.46 2.08
N SER A 105 -3.42 -23.76 1.83
CA SER A 105 -4.41 -24.80 2.19
C SER A 105 -4.56 -24.95 3.71
N GLU A 106 -3.47 -24.81 4.45
CA GLU A 106 -3.49 -24.89 5.92
C GLU A 106 -4.16 -23.67 6.57
N VAL A 107 -4.04 -22.51 5.93
CA VAL A 107 -4.73 -21.27 6.33
C VAL A 107 -6.23 -21.36 6.12
N ILE A 108 -6.65 -21.94 5.00
CA ILE A 108 -8.07 -22.24 4.75
C ILE A 108 -8.60 -23.19 5.82
N HIS A 109 -7.85 -24.26 6.14
CA HIS A 109 -8.25 -25.21 7.19
C HIS A 109 -8.34 -24.54 8.57
N PHE A 110 -7.40 -23.66 8.91
CA PHE A 110 -7.45 -22.87 10.14
C PHE A 110 -8.69 -21.96 10.20
N GLY A 111 -9.00 -21.27 9.10
CA GLY A 111 -10.20 -20.43 8.99
C GLY A 111 -11.50 -21.22 9.20
N VAL A 112 -11.60 -22.41 8.60
CA VAL A 112 -12.75 -23.33 8.75
C VAL A 112 -12.89 -23.83 10.19
N GLU A 113 -11.81 -24.25 10.83
CA GLU A 113 -11.83 -24.73 12.23
C GLU A 113 -12.15 -23.65 13.25
N ARG A 114 -11.87 -22.38 12.94
CA ARG A 114 -12.27 -21.25 13.77
C ARG A 114 -13.77 -20.97 13.65
N LEU A 115 -14.30 -20.94 12.41
CA LEU A 115 -15.73 -20.75 12.14
C LEU A 115 -16.59 -21.77 12.88
N LYS A 116 -16.18 -23.05 12.90
CA LYS A 116 -16.86 -24.11 13.67
C LYS A 116 -16.89 -23.87 15.17
N ARG A 117 -15.81 -23.32 15.72
CA ARG A 117 -15.69 -23.02 17.17
C ARG A 117 -16.52 -21.81 17.59
N THR A 118 -16.66 -20.82 16.72
CA THR A 118 -17.50 -19.65 16.98
C THR A 118 -18.99 -19.95 16.78
N SER A 119 -19.35 -20.77 15.79
CA SER A 119 -20.75 -21.18 15.58
C SER A 119 -21.29 -22.09 16.67
N GLY A 120 -20.45 -22.96 17.26
CA GLY A 120 -20.86 -23.86 18.36
C GLY A 120 -21.03 -23.17 19.72
N ARG A 121 -20.72 -21.87 19.83
CA ARG A 121 -20.81 -21.10 21.08
C ARG A 121 -22.11 -20.31 21.20
N ASP A 122 -22.86 -20.16 20.11
CA ASP A 122 -24.16 -19.45 20.07
C ASP A 122 -25.37 -20.38 20.32
N ASP A 123 -25.15 -21.69 20.46
CA ASP A 123 -26.20 -22.72 20.66
C ASP A 123 -26.25 -23.26 22.12
N SER A 124 -25.82 -22.50 23.13
CA SER A 124 -25.85 -22.91 24.56
C SER A 124 -26.40 -21.85 25.50
#